data_AF-A0A9D3AKH5-F1
#
_entry.id   AF-A0A9D3AKH5-F1
#
_cell.length_a   1.000
_cell.length_b   1.000
_cell.length_c   1.000
_cell.angle_alpha   90.00
_cell.angle_beta   90.00
_cell.angle_gamma   90.00
#
_symmetry.space_group_name_H-M   'P 1'
#
loop_
_entity.id
_entity.type
_entity.pdbx_description
1 polymer ?
#
loop_
_entity_poly.entity_id
_entity_poly.type
_entity_poly.pdbx_seq_one_letter_code
_entity_poly.pdbx_strand_id
1 'polypeptide(L)'
;MIDFTSLYQNVKDKFAEEDFASGLNLLRDTAHRILEGGKLPISQEDVELFLQKAYWTIERAANYHREAFWDRDLQVIAADIKMTGLKIIRKYDVQDVSVKISYVRSASSLEKDPVKVAALDKEFD
;
A
#
# COMPACT_ATOMS: atom_id res chain seq x y z
N MET A 1 12.75 -12.74 8.61
CA MET A 1 12.93 -11.83 7.46
C MET A 1 11.71 -12.06 6.60
N ILE A 2 11.06 -10.99 6.15
CA ILE A 2 9.93 -11.15 5.24
C ILE A 2 10.49 -11.68 3.92
N ASP A 3 9.94 -12.78 3.43
CA ASP A 3 10.31 -13.30 2.12
C ASP A 3 9.51 -12.56 1.04
N PHE A 4 10.05 -11.42 0.60
CA PHE A 4 9.43 -10.58 -0.41
C PHE A 4 9.32 -11.27 -1.78
N THR A 5 10.27 -12.15 -2.12
CA THR A 5 10.24 -12.90 -3.38
C THR A 5 9.01 -13.80 -3.44
N SER A 6 8.81 -14.63 -2.40
CA SER A 6 7.64 -15.50 -2.31
C SER A 6 6.34 -14.70 -2.21
N LEU A 7 6.35 -13.58 -1.49
CA LEU A 7 5.18 -12.68 -1.42
C LEU A 7 4.76 -12.21 -2.82
N TYR A 8 5.68 -11.66 -3.61
CA TYR A 8 5.35 -11.11 -4.92
C TYR A 8 4.92 -12.19 -5.91
N GLN A 9 5.50 -13.38 -5.83
CA GLN A 9 5.07 -14.52 -6.64
C GLN A 9 3.64 -14.94 -6.28
N ASN A 10 3.33 -15.09 -4.99
CA ASN A 10 1.98 -15.44 -4.53
C ASN A 10 0.94 -14.39 -4.93
N VAL A 11 1.25 -13.10 -4.79
CA VAL A 11 0.35 -12.02 -5.23
C VAL A 11 0.11 -12.09 -6.73
N LYS A 12 1.16 -12.32 -7.52
CA LYS A 12 1.05 -12.47 -8.98
C LYS A 12 0.16 -13.65 -9.37
N ASP A 13 0.33 -14.79 -8.71
CA ASP A 13 -0.45 -16.00 -8.98
C ASP A 13 -1.93 -15.77 -8.65
N LYS A 14 -2.23 -15.13 -7.52
CA LYS A 14 -3.61 -14.76 -7.14
C LYS A 14 -4.26 -13.81 -8.14
N PHE A 15 -3.51 -12.83 -8.65
CA PHE A 15 -4.01 -11.91 -9.68
C PHE A 15 -4.21 -12.60 -11.04
N ALA A 16 -3.45 -13.64 -11.36
CA ALA A 16 -3.66 -14.43 -12.57
C ALA A 16 -4.91 -15.32 -12.47
N GLU A 17 -5.28 -15.73 -11.25
CA GLU A 17 -6.52 -16.45 -10.93
C GLU A 17 -7.73 -15.50 -10.75
N GLU A 18 -7.55 -14.20 -10.93
CA GLU A 18 -8.56 -13.15 -10.66
C GLU A 18 -9.03 -13.10 -9.19
N ASP A 19 -8.30 -13.74 -8.28
CA ASP A 19 -8.51 -13.69 -6.84
C ASP A 19 -7.80 -12.46 -6.23
N PHE A 20 -8.30 -11.28 -6.59
CA PHE A 20 -7.73 -10.01 -6.16
C PHE A 20 -7.81 -9.82 -4.64
N ALA A 21 -8.86 -10.33 -3.99
CA ALA A 21 -9.05 -10.20 -2.55
C ALA A 21 -7.92 -10.89 -1.78
N SER A 22 -7.61 -12.13 -2.12
CA SER A 22 -6.50 -12.85 -1.49
C SER A 22 -5.16 -12.18 -1.77
N GLY A 23 -4.91 -11.75 -3.02
CA GLY A 23 -3.69 -11.06 -3.38
C GLY A 23 -3.48 -9.75 -2.60
N LEU A 24 -4.53 -8.94 -2.47
CA LEU A 24 -4.47 -7.70 -1.69
C LEU A 24 -4.34 -7.95 -0.18
N ASN A 25 -5.00 -8.99 0.36
CA ASN A 25 -4.84 -9.34 1.77
C ASN A 25 -3.40 -9.74 2.12
N LEU A 26 -2.69 -10.46 1.24
CA LEU A 26 -1.27 -10.75 1.44
C LEU A 26 -0.42 -9.48 1.59
N LEU A 27 -0.71 -8.46 0.78
CA LEU A 27 -0.04 -7.15 0.87
C LEU A 27 -0.43 -6.41 2.14
N ARG A 28 -1.71 -6.42 2.53
CA ARG A 28 -2.21 -5.79 3.75
C ARG A 28 -1.53 -6.37 4.99
N ASP A 29 -1.51 -7.70 5.11
CA ASP A 29 -0.90 -8.39 6.23
C ASP A 29 0.61 -8.13 6.29
N THR A 30 1.27 -8.07 5.13
CA THR A 30 2.68 -7.69 5.04
C THR A 30 2.92 -6.24 5.47
N ALA A 31 2.08 -5.30 5.04
CA ALA A 31 2.18 -3.89 5.42
C ALA A 31 2.09 -3.73 6.95
N HIS A 32 1.12 -4.38 7.59
CA HIS A 32 1.00 -4.38 9.05
C HIS A 32 2.24 -4.97 9.73
N ARG A 33 2.78 -6.08 9.22
CA ARG A 33 4.02 -6.68 9.77
C ARG A 33 5.23 -5.75 9.65
N ILE A 34 5.38 -5.03 8.54
CA ILE A 34 6.44 -4.03 8.36
C ILE A 34 6.25 -2.87 9.36
N LEU A 35 5.00 -2.39 9.52
CA LEU A 35 4.66 -1.29 10.41
C LEU A 35 4.84 -1.65 11.88
N GLU A 36 4.42 -2.84 12.32
CA GLU A 36 4.63 -3.34 13.68
C GLU A 36 6.12 -3.40 14.00
N GLY A 37 6.94 -3.86 13.03
CA GLY A 37 8.37 -4.03 13.21
C GLY A 37 8.67 -5.30 14.00
N GLY A 38 9.21 -6.31 13.32
CA GLY A 38 9.62 -7.57 13.94
C GLY A 38 11.05 -7.51 14.52
N LYS A 39 11.47 -8.64 15.12
CA LYS A 39 12.84 -8.81 15.64
C LYS A 39 13.95 -8.78 14.58
N LEU A 40 13.60 -8.92 13.31
CA LEU A 40 14.57 -8.99 12.21
C LEU A 40 14.57 -7.67 11.45
N PRO A 41 15.74 -7.06 11.20
CA PRO A 41 15.84 -5.82 10.46
C PRO A 41 15.30 -6.02 9.05
N ILE A 42 14.53 -5.04 8.59
CA ILE A 42 14.05 -4.92 7.21
C ILE A 42 14.86 -3.78 6.60
N SER A 43 15.43 -3.99 5.42
CA SER A 43 16.21 -2.94 4.76
C SER A 43 15.30 -1.81 4.27
N GLN A 44 15.83 -0.60 4.16
CA GLN A 44 15.08 0.52 3.57
C GLN A 44 14.71 0.24 2.11
N GLU A 45 15.61 -0.38 1.35
CA GLU A 45 15.38 -0.79 -0.04
C GLU A 45 14.19 -1.75 -0.16
N ASP A 46 14.08 -2.73 0.74
CA ASP A 46 12.94 -3.65 0.77
C ASP A 46 11.63 -2.93 1.10
N VAL A 47 11.65 -1.98 2.03
CA VAL A 47 10.49 -1.18 2.40
C VAL A 47 10.02 -0.33 1.21
N GLU A 48 10.94 0.35 0.54
CA GLU A 48 10.63 1.19 -0.63
C GLU A 48 10.09 0.34 -1.78
N LEU A 49 10.73 -0.80 -2.08
CA LEU A 49 10.28 -1.73 -3.11
C LEU A 49 8.88 -2.29 -2.80
N PHE A 50 8.62 -2.63 -1.53
CA PHE A 50 7.31 -3.09 -1.09
C PHE A 50 6.25 -2.01 -1.32
N LEU A 51 6.50 -0.77 -0.90
CA LEU A 51 5.56 0.33 -1.04
C LEU A 51 5.23 0.60 -2.52
N GLN A 52 6.24 0.61 -3.39
CA GLN A 52 6.04 0.75 -4.84
C GLN A 52 5.16 -0.38 -5.39
N LYS A 53 5.52 -1.64 -5.12
CA LYS A 53 4.79 -2.81 -5.63
C LYS A 53 3.37 -2.90 -5.10
N ALA A 54 3.15 -2.58 -3.83
CA ALA A 54 1.82 -2.58 -3.24
C ALA A 54 0.92 -1.53 -3.92
N TYR A 55 1.43 -0.32 -4.13
CA TYR A 55 0.69 0.73 -4.82
C TYR A 55 0.30 0.31 -6.25
N TRP A 56 1.26 -0.16 -7.04
CA TRP A 56 0.99 -0.63 -8.41
C TRP A 56 0.00 -1.80 -8.47
N THR A 57 0.06 -2.71 -7.50
CA THR A 57 -0.88 -3.84 -7.41
C THR A 57 -2.30 -3.36 -7.16
N ILE A 58 -2.49 -2.37 -6.30
CA ILE A 58 -3.79 -1.74 -6.05
C ILE A 58 -4.29 -1.08 -7.34
N GLU A 59 -3.50 -0.22 -7.96
CA GLU A 59 -3.88 0.46 -9.22
C GLU A 59 -4.20 -0.55 -10.35
N ARG A 60 -3.52 -1.69 -10.39
CA ARG A 60 -3.85 -2.76 -11.34
C ARG A 60 -5.20 -3.40 -11.06
N ALA A 61 -5.51 -3.73 -9.81
CA ALA A 61 -6.82 -4.24 -9.41
C ALA A 61 -7.94 -3.24 -9.76
N ALA A 62 -7.65 -1.94 -9.61
CA ALA A 62 -8.55 -0.85 -10.00
C ALA A 62 -9.00 -0.92 -11.45
N ASN A 63 -7.98 -0.95 -12.29
CA ASN A 63 -8.14 -0.83 -13.73
C ASN A 63 -8.78 -2.09 -14.31
N TYR A 64 -8.51 -3.25 -13.72
CA TYR A 64 -9.15 -4.51 -14.11
C TYR A 64 -10.68 -4.43 -13.94
N HIS A 65 -11.16 -3.91 -12.80
CA HIS A 65 -12.60 -3.73 -12.54
C HIS A 65 -13.20 -2.46 -13.15
N ARG A 66 -12.45 -1.72 -13.99
CA ARG A 66 -12.82 -0.40 -14.53
C ARG A 66 -13.34 0.56 -13.45
N GLU A 67 -12.70 0.64 -12.27
CA GLU A 67 -13.00 1.49 -11.10
C GLU A 67 -14.47 1.52 -10.58
N ALA A 68 -15.46 1.72 -11.45
CA ALA A 68 -16.91 1.70 -11.21
C ALA A 68 -17.48 0.34 -10.76
N PHE A 69 -16.80 -0.78 -11.03
CA PHE A 69 -17.17 -2.10 -10.51
C PHE A 69 -16.17 -2.64 -9.50
N TRP A 70 -15.33 -1.75 -8.96
CA TRP A 70 -14.42 -2.13 -7.88
C TRP A 70 -15.24 -2.49 -6.65
N ASP A 71 -15.25 -3.79 -6.33
CA ASP A 71 -15.90 -4.33 -5.13
C ASP A 71 -15.54 -3.50 -3.88
N ARG A 72 -16.56 -3.12 -3.11
CA ARG A 72 -16.41 -2.34 -1.88
C ARG A 72 -15.41 -2.99 -0.92
N ASP A 73 -15.38 -4.30 -0.82
CA ASP A 73 -14.47 -5.01 0.07
C ASP A 73 -13.02 -4.86 -0.39
N LEU A 74 -12.76 -4.91 -1.70
CA LEU A 74 -11.44 -4.64 -2.26
C LEU A 74 -11.03 -3.17 -2.06
N GLN A 75 -11.96 -2.22 -2.13
CA GLN A 75 -11.68 -0.80 -1.82
C GLN A 75 -11.27 -0.62 -0.36
N VAL A 76 -11.93 -1.31 0.57
CA VAL A 76 -11.58 -1.28 2.00
C VAL A 76 -10.18 -1.86 2.24
N ILE A 77 -9.84 -2.98 1.60
CA ILE A 77 -8.49 -3.55 1.70
C ILE A 77 -7.44 -2.59 1.12
N ALA A 78 -7.70 -2.02 -0.05
CA ALA A 78 -6.80 -1.05 -0.68
C ALA A 78 -6.58 0.20 0.18
N ALA A 79 -7.64 0.72 0.80
CA ALA A 79 -7.57 1.85 1.71
C ALA A 79 -6.69 1.54 2.93
N ASP A 80 -6.82 0.35 3.52
CA ASP A 80 -5.97 -0.05 4.65
C ASP A 80 -4.50 -0.17 4.24
N ILE A 81 -4.20 -0.78 3.08
CA ILE A 81 -2.82 -0.84 2.57
C ILE A 81 -2.26 0.56 2.36
N LYS A 82 -3.04 1.48 1.76
CA LYS A 82 -2.63 2.88 1.51
C LYS A 82 -2.36 3.64 2.83
N MET A 83 -3.27 3.56 3.80
CA MET A 83 -3.09 4.23 5.09
C MET A 83 -1.94 3.64 5.91
N THR A 84 -1.76 2.31 5.85
CA THR A 84 -0.65 1.63 6.53
C THR A 84 0.68 1.93 5.85
N GLY A 85 0.73 1.98 4.52
CA GLY A 85 1.90 2.38 3.75
C GLY A 85 2.37 3.80 4.09
N LEU A 86 1.46 4.75 4.28
CA LEU A 86 1.84 6.09 4.74
C LEU A 86 2.49 6.09 6.13
N LYS A 87 1.99 5.26 7.06
CA LYS A 87 2.64 5.09 8.37
C LYS A 87 4.02 4.46 8.25
N ILE A 88 4.21 3.50 7.35
CA ILE A 88 5.52 2.89 7.05
C ILE A 88 6.48 3.95 6.50
N ILE A 89 6.05 4.76 5.53
CA ILE A 89 6.85 5.85 4.95
C ILE A 89 7.40 6.77 6.05
N ARG A 90 6.53 7.19 6.98
CA ARG A 90 6.91 8.04 8.12
C ARG A 90 7.84 7.32 9.10
N LYS A 91 7.58 6.03 9.38
CA LYS A 91 8.37 5.23 10.34
C LYS A 91 9.80 4.98 9.85
N TYR A 92 9.97 4.70 8.56
CA TYR A 92 11.26 4.35 7.95
C TYR A 92 11.94 5.54 7.27
N ASP A 93 11.38 6.74 7.38
CA ASP A 93 11.88 7.96 6.73
C ASP A 93 12.20 7.75 5.24
N VAL A 94 11.25 7.15 4.52
CA VAL A 94 11.39 6.88 3.08
C VAL A 94 11.56 8.18 2.33
N GLN A 95 12.63 8.29 1.52
CA GLN A 95 12.97 9.52 0.81
C GLN A 95 12.49 9.57 -0.65
N ASP A 96 12.03 8.44 -1.20
CA ASP A 96 11.48 8.38 -2.56
C ASP A 96 10.20 9.24 -2.67
N VAL A 97 10.35 10.41 -3.30
CA VAL A 97 9.27 11.40 -3.49
C VAL A 97 8.09 10.82 -4.27
N SER A 98 8.33 9.97 -5.26
CA SER A 98 7.28 9.37 -6.10
C SER A 98 6.38 8.46 -5.27
N VAL A 99 6.99 7.62 -4.44
CA VAL A 99 6.27 6.77 -3.48
C VAL A 99 5.48 7.62 -2.51
N LYS A 100 6.15 8.57 -1.87
CA LYS A 100 5.55 9.46 -0.88
C LYS A 100 4.31 10.19 -1.40
N ILE A 101 4.40 10.83 -2.56
CA ILE A 101 3.27 11.56 -3.18
C ILE A 101 2.09 10.62 -3.46
N SER A 102 2.36 9.42 -3.96
CA SER A 102 1.32 8.44 -4.31
C SER A 102 0.49 8.03 -3.09
N TYR A 103 1.16 7.80 -1.96
CA TYR A 103 0.51 7.44 -0.70
C TYR A 103 -0.19 8.62 -0.03
N VAL A 104 0.38 9.82 -0.07
CA VAL A 104 -0.28 10.99 0.52
C VAL A 104 -1.51 11.41 -0.26
N ARG A 105 -1.46 11.47 -1.59
CA ARG A 105 -2.67 11.73 -2.40
C ARG A 105 -3.77 10.71 -2.14
N SER A 106 -3.39 9.44 -2.01
CA SER A 106 -4.31 8.38 -1.64
C SER A 106 -4.90 8.56 -0.24
N ALA A 107 -4.09 8.97 0.73
CA ALA A 107 -4.57 9.22 2.10
C ALA A 107 -5.48 10.45 2.17
N SER A 108 -5.13 11.54 1.48
CA SER A 108 -5.94 12.76 1.41
C SER A 108 -7.32 12.49 0.83
N SER A 109 -7.45 11.61 -0.18
CA SER A 109 -8.75 11.25 -0.77
C SER A 109 -9.60 10.33 0.11
N LEU A 110 -8.98 9.60 1.05
CA LEU A 110 -9.64 8.69 1.98
C LEU A 110 -10.01 9.38 3.32
N GLU A 111 -9.27 10.41 3.71
CA GLU A 111 -9.51 11.17 4.93
C GLU A 111 -10.72 12.11 4.77
N LYS A 112 -11.55 12.15 5.81
CA LYS A 112 -12.80 12.94 5.82
C LYS A 112 -12.68 14.19 6.68
N ASP A 113 -11.69 14.24 7.57
CA ASP A 113 -11.39 15.40 8.39
C ASP A 113 -10.62 16.45 7.57
N PRO A 114 -11.21 17.61 7.26
CA PRO A 114 -10.58 18.63 6.43
C PRO A 114 -9.29 19.20 7.03
N VAL A 115 -9.14 19.18 8.36
CA VAL A 115 -7.90 19.65 9.02
C VAL A 115 -6.76 18.67 8.77
N LYS A 116 -7.05 17.37 8.78
CA LYS A 116 -6.07 16.33 8.49
C LYS A 116 -5.71 16.26 7.01
N VAL A 117 -6.70 16.46 6.12
CA VAL A 117 -6.45 16.60 4.67
C VAL A 117 -5.49 17.76 4.41
N ALA A 118 -5.77 18.95 4.98
CA ALA A 118 -4.89 20.10 4.80
C ALA A 118 -3.47 19.88 5.38
N ALA A 119 -3.33 19.08 6.43
CA ALA A 119 -2.02 18.70 6.97
C ALA A 119 -1.27 17.74 6.04
N LEU A 120 -1.97 16.77 5.44
CA LEU A 120 -1.41 15.83 4.47
C LEU A 120 -0.96 16.55 3.19
N ASP A 121 -1.78 17.45 2.65
CA ASP A 121 -1.47 18.17 1.41
C ASP A 121 -0.21 19.05 1.57
N LYS A 122 0.00 19.64 2.76
CA LYS A 122 1.20 20.41 3.10
C LYS A 122 2.48 19.59 3.24
N GLU A 123 2.42 18.26 3.36
CA GLU A 123 3.64 17.43 3.38
C GLU A 123 4.37 17.43 2.02
N PHE A 124 3.74 17.95 0.95
CA PHE A 124 4.26 17.95 -0.43
C PHE A 124 4.19 19.30 -1.15
N ASP A 125 3.80 20.38 -0.45
CA ASP A 125 3.97 21.77 -0.92
C ASP A 125 5.41 22.25 -0.70
#